data_AF-A0A538D7N9-F1
#
_entry.id   AF-A0A538D7N9-F1
#
_cell.length_a   1.000
_cell.length_b   1.000
_cell.length_c   1.000
_cell.angle_alpha   90.00
_cell.angle_beta   90.00
_cell.angle_gamma   90.00
#
_symmetry.space_group_name_H-M   'P 1'
#
loop_
_entity.id
_entity.type
_entity.pdbx_description
1 polymer ?
#
loop_
_entity_poly.entity_id
_entity_poly.type
_entity_poly.pdbx_seq_one_letter_code
_entity_poly.pdbx_strand_id
1 'polypeptide(L)'
;TLNDSFIILDEAQNTSPEQMQMFLTRLGFGSKIVVTGDVTQVDLPREQASGLIQVQNILGSLDGVAFVRFGHEDVVRHKLVQRIVEAYRKHAEETGTQRRK
;
A
#
# COMPACT_ATOMS: atom_id res chain seq x y z
N THR A 1 7.09 3.71 -22.52
CA THR A 1 5.80 3.02 -22.28
C THR A 1 6.03 1.51 -22.28
N LEU A 2 5.12 0.74 -21.69
CA LEU A 2 5.18 -0.72 -21.54
C LEU A 2 3.91 -1.32 -22.17
N ASN A 3 4.05 -2.00 -23.31
CA ASN A 3 2.93 -2.62 -24.04
C ASN A 3 2.82 -4.12 -23.69
N ASP A 4 1.62 -4.68 -23.86
CA ASP A 4 1.31 -6.10 -23.69
C ASP A 4 1.86 -6.69 -22.37
N SER A 5 1.77 -5.92 -21.29
CA SER A 5 2.40 -6.21 -20.01
C SER A 5 1.42 -6.17 -18.84
N PHE A 6 1.66 -7.02 -17.84
CA PHE A 6 1.02 -6.92 -16.53
C PHE A 6 2.04 -6.40 -15.51
N ILE A 7 1.81 -5.20 -14.99
CA ILE A 7 2.80 -4.46 -14.21
C ILE A 7 2.26 -4.30 -12.79
N ILE A 8 3.09 -4.60 -11.79
CA ILE A 8 2.75 -4.45 -10.38
C ILE A 8 3.73 -3.48 -9.75
N LEU A 9 3.21 -2.46 -9.06
CA LEU A 9 3.98 -1.62 -8.15
C LEU A 9 3.56 -1.96 -6.73
N ASP A 10 4.50 -2.52 -5.96
CA ASP A 10 4.28 -2.88 -4.56
C ASP A 10 4.88 -1.84 -3.60
N GLU A 11 4.38 -1.82 -2.37
CA GLU A 11 4.76 -0.85 -1.33
C GLU A 11 4.61 0.61 -1.79
N ALA A 12 3.57 0.87 -2.59
CA ALA A 12 3.39 2.15 -3.27
C ALA A 12 3.17 3.32 -2.31
N GLN A 13 2.84 3.06 -1.04
CA GLN A 13 2.75 4.10 -0.01
C GLN A 13 4.08 4.86 0.16
N ASN A 14 5.21 4.25 -0.21
CA ASN A 14 6.55 4.82 -0.13
C ASN A 14 6.98 5.55 -1.41
N THR A 15 6.03 5.80 -2.34
CA THR A 15 6.30 6.60 -3.54
C THR A 15 5.92 8.06 -3.33
N SER A 16 6.68 8.97 -3.91
CA SER A 16 6.29 10.38 -4.06
C SER A 16 5.19 10.53 -5.12
N PRO A 17 4.46 11.66 -5.13
CA PRO A 17 3.51 11.98 -6.19
C PRO A 17 4.14 11.97 -7.59
N GLU A 18 5.34 12.51 -7.72
CA GLU A 18 6.10 12.57 -8.97
C GLU A 18 6.51 11.16 -9.42
N GLN A 19 6.94 10.31 -8.49
CA GLN A 19 7.26 8.91 -8.78
C GLN A 19 6.03 8.12 -9.23
N MET A 20 4.88 8.32 -8.56
CA MET A 20 3.61 7.70 -8.94
C MET A 20 3.19 8.15 -10.35
N GLN A 21 3.28 9.45 -10.65
CA GLN A 21 2.98 9.98 -11.99
C GLN A 21 3.93 9.40 -13.04
N MET A 22 5.24 9.39 -12.75
CA MET A 22 6.25 8.80 -13.63
C MET A 22 5.95 7.34 -13.93
N PHE A 23 5.49 6.58 -12.94
CA PHE A 23 5.14 5.17 -13.07
C PHE A 23 3.87 4.96 -13.91
N LEU A 24 2.76 5.62 -13.56
CA LEU A 24 1.46 5.43 -14.23
C LEU A 24 1.51 5.83 -15.72
N THR A 25 2.30 6.85 -16.05
CA THR A 25 2.51 7.28 -17.45
C THR A 25 3.35 6.29 -18.29
N ARG A 26 3.85 5.21 -17.69
CA ARG A 26 4.46 4.10 -18.44
C ARG A 26 3.43 3.16 -19.06
N LEU A 27 2.15 3.23 -18.69
CA LEU A 27 1.10 2.37 -19.26
C LEU A 27 1.08 2.46 -20.79
N GLY A 28 1.21 1.32 -21.46
CA GLY A 28 1.09 1.17 -22.91
C GLY A 28 -0.15 0.38 -23.32
N PHE A 29 -0.31 0.15 -24.62
CA PHE A 29 -1.45 -0.59 -25.16
C PHE A 29 -1.41 -2.07 -24.73
N GLY A 30 -2.60 -2.67 -24.55
CA GLY A 30 -2.72 -4.08 -24.14
C GLY A 30 -2.25 -4.37 -22.72
N SER A 31 -1.87 -3.36 -21.95
CA SER A 31 -1.29 -3.52 -20.62
C SER A 31 -2.28 -3.28 -19.48
N LYS A 32 -1.95 -3.82 -18.31
CA LYS A 32 -2.66 -3.54 -17.05
C LYS A 32 -1.63 -3.22 -15.97
N ILE A 33 -1.93 -2.20 -15.17
CA ILE A 33 -1.17 -1.84 -13.97
C ILE A 33 -2.02 -2.20 -12.74
N VAL A 34 -1.36 -2.80 -11.74
CA VAL A 34 -1.89 -2.96 -10.39
C VAL A 34 -0.93 -2.25 -9.43
N VAL A 35 -1.46 -1.39 -8.58
CA VAL A 35 -0.69 -0.68 -7.54
C VAL A 35 -1.16 -1.18 -6.19
N THR A 36 -0.24 -1.68 -5.36
CA THR A 36 -0.50 -2.20 -4.01
C THR A 36 0.25 -1.38 -2.97
N GLY A 37 -0.31 -1.31 -1.77
CA GLY A 37 0.32 -0.64 -0.64
C GLY A 37 -0.64 -0.44 0.54
N ASP A 38 -0.07 -0.12 1.70
CA ASP A 38 -0.79 0.16 2.94
C ASP A 38 -0.60 1.62 3.35
N VAL A 39 -1.66 2.42 3.26
CA VAL A 39 -1.65 3.85 3.59
C VAL A 39 -1.36 4.13 5.08
N THR A 40 -1.42 3.12 5.95
CA THR A 40 -1.11 3.26 7.38
C THR A 40 0.38 3.06 7.70
N GLN A 41 1.17 2.61 6.72
CA GLN A 41 2.59 2.27 6.86
C GLN A 41 3.47 3.09 5.92
N VAL A 42 3.15 4.39 5.76
CA VAL A 42 3.94 5.32 4.96
C VAL A 42 5.30 5.53 5.63
N ASP A 43 6.38 5.16 4.93
CA ASP A 43 7.78 5.36 5.33
C ASP A 43 8.43 6.41 4.43
N LEU A 44 7.87 7.62 4.45
CA LEU A 44 8.40 8.80 3.77
C LEU A 44 8.84 9.85 4.78
N PRO A 45 9.78 10.75 4.40
CA PRO A 45 10.08 11.93 5.20
C PRO A 45 8.80 12.68 5.55
N ARG A 46 8.69 13.19 6.79
CA ARG A 46 7.44 13.79 7.33
C ARG A 46 6.79 14.87 6.45
N GLU A 47 7.60 15.57 5.66
CA GLU A 47 7.15 16.67 4.80
C GLU A 47 6.69 16.20 3.41
N GLN A 48 6.93 14.93 3.07
CA GLN A 48 6.64 14.39 1.75
C GLN A 48 5.31 13.63 1.77
N ALA A 49 4.38 14.08 0.92
CA ALA A 49 3.12 13.37 0.71
C ALA A 49 3.35 12.02 0.02
N SER A 50 2.52 11.03 0.34
CA SER A 50 2.50 9.75 -0.37
C SER A 50 1.73 9.87 -1.69
N GLY A 51 2.35 9.43 -2.78
CA GLY A 51 1.72 9.33 -4.09
C GLY A 51 0.51 8.40 -4.07
N LEU A 52 0.55 7.30 -3.29
CA LEU A 52 -0.57 6.37 -3.16
C LEU A 52 -1.80 7.00 -2.49
N ILE A 53 -1.61 7.93 -1.55
CA ILE A 53 -2.72 8.64 -0.91
C ILE A 53 -3.28 9.69 -1.86
N GLN A 54 -2.40 10.48 -2.50
CA GLN A 54 -2.83 11.58 -3.36
C GLN A 54 -3.55 11.09 -4.63
N VAL A 55 -3.08 10.00 -5.23
CA VAL A 55 -3.62 9.46 -6.50
C VAL A 55 -5.09 9.04 -6.38
N GLN A 56 -5.54 8.66 -5.18
CA GLN A 56 -6.94 8.30 -4.92
C GLN A 56 -7.89 9.46 -5.19
N ASN A 57 -7.50 10.67 -4.81
CA ASN A 57 -8.30 11.87 -5.03
C ASN A 57 -8.20 12.34 -6.49
N ILE A 58 -7.04 12.17 -7.12
CA ILE A 58 -6.81 12.65 -8.50
C ILE A 58 -7.50 11.75 -9.52
N LEU A 59 -7.40 10.42 -9.37
CA LEU A 59 -7.88 9.46 -10.36
C LEU A 59 -9.23 8.81 -9.99
N GLY A 60 -9.83 9.18 -8.86
CA GLY A 60 -11.05 8.56 -8.32
C GLY A 60 -12.26 8.60 -9.25
N SER A 61 -12.31 9.55 -10.19
CA SER A 61 -13.39 9.70 -11.17
C SER A 61 -13.03 9.25 -12.58
N LEU A 62 -11.82 8.71 -12.80
CA LEU A 62 -11.39 8.31 -14.13
C LEU A 62 -11.93 6.92 -14.49
N ASP A 63 -12.59 6.84 -15.64
CA ASP A 63 -13.00 5.57 -16.24
C ASP A 63 -11.79 4.67 -16.48
N GLY A 64 -11.94 3.38 -16.15
CA GLY A 64 -10.87 2.38 -16.28
C GLY A 64 -9.90 2.33 -15.09
N VAL A 65 -10.08 3.16 -14.07
CA VAL A 65 -9.36 3.07 -12.78
C VAL A 65 -10.32 2.58 -11.70
N ALA A 66 -9.86 1.63 -10.87
CA ALA A 66 -10.62 1.13 -9.74
C ALA A 66 -9.75 1.13 -8.48
N PHE A 67 -10.34 1.51 -7.35
CA PHE A 67 -9.71 1.44 -6.04
C PHE A 67 -10.34 0.32 -5.23
N VAL A 68 -9.53 -0.68 -4.90
CA VAL A 68 -9.93 -1.81 -4.04
C VAL A 68 -9.31 -1.61 -2.67
N ARG A 69 -10.14 -1.66 -1.62
CA ARG A 69 -9.72 -1.53 -0.22
C ARG A 69 -9.94 -2.88 0.46
N PHE A 70 -8.88 -3.43 1.03
CA PHE A 70 -8.96 -4.61 1.86
C PHE A 70 -9.03 -4.21 3.34
N GLY A 71 -9.90 -4.90 4.09
CA GLY A 71 -10.06 -4.76 5.52
C GLY A 71 -9.24 -5.78 6.30
N HIS A 72 -9.47 -5.82 7.62
CA HIS A 72 -8.82 -6.82 8.48
C HIS A 72 -9.38 -8.22 8.24
N GLU A 73 -10.65 -8.30 7.83
CA GLU A 73 -11.38 -9.52 7.48
C GLU A 73 -10.80 -10.24 6.26
N ASP A 74 -10.14 -9.51 5.36
CA ASP A 74 -9.50 -10.07 4.16
C ASP A 74 -8.12 -10.68 4.46
N VAL A 75 -7.61 -10.50 5.68
CA VAL A 75 -6.27 -10.94 6.08
C VAL A 75 -6.27 -12.40 6.53
N VAL A 76 -5.98 -13.30 5.60
CA VAL A 76 -5.79 -14.72 5.91
C VAL A 76 -4.33 -14.99 6.27
N ARG A 77 -4.07 -15.26 7.55
CA ARG A 77 -2.74 -15.64 8.05
C ARG A 77 -2.70 -17.08 8.49
N HIS A 78 -1.57 -17.73 8.29
CA HIS A 78 -1.32 -19.06 8.83
C HIS A 78 -1.48 -19.08 10.36
N LYS A 79 -2.03 -20.16 10.94
CA LYS A 79 -2.26 -20.29 12.39
C LYS A 79 -1.00 -20.02 13.23
N LEU A 80 0.17 -20.40 12.72
CA LEU A 80 1.46 -20.12 13.37
C LEU A 80 1.74 -18.61 13.45
N VAL A 81 1.51 -17.87 12.38
CA VAL A 81 1.72 -16.41 12.34
C VAL A 81 0.79 -15.71 13.33
N GLN A 82 -0.47 -16.13 13.40
CA GLN A 82 -1.41 -15.61 14.41
C GLN A 82 -0.90 -15.84 15.84
N ARG A 83 -0.45 -17.06 16.15
CA ARG A 83 0.14 -17.40 17.46
C ARG A 83 1.39 -16.57 17.78
N ILE A 84 2.24 -16.32 16.78
CA ILE A 84 3.43 -15.46 16.93
C ILE A 84 3.00 -14.04 17.28
N VAL A 85 2.08 -13.45 16.51
CA VAL A 85 1.57 -12.08 16.76
C VAL A 85 0.96 -11.97 18.16
N GLU A 86 0.18 -12.98 18.58
CA GLU A 86 -0.42 -13.00 19.91
C GLU A 86 0.63 -13.09 21.03
N ALA A 87 1.69 -13.90 20.84
CA ALA A 87 2.79 -14.01 21.79
C ALA A 87 3.53 -12.67 21.97
N TYR A 88 3.84 -11.97 20.87
CA TYR A 88 4.45 -10.64 20.93
C TYR A 88 3.54 -9.61 21.59
N ARG A 89 2.22 -9.67 21.33
CA ARG A 89 1.24 -8.78 21.96
C ARG A 89 1.22 -8.95 23.49
N LYS A 90 1.14 -10.20 23.97
CA LYS A 90 1.18 -10.51 25.42
C LYS A 90 2.48 -10.02 26.05
N HIS A 91 3.61 -10.27 25.40
CA HIS A 91 4.90 -9.81 25.89
C HIS A 91 4.99 -8.28 25.99
N ALA A 92 4.44 -7.55 25.00
CA ALA A 92 4.42 -6.09 25.01
C ALA A 92 3.52 -5.50 26.12
N GLU A 93 2.41 -6.18 26.46
CA GLU A 93 1.53 -5.85 27.59
C GLU A 93 2.23 -6.09 28.93
N GLU A 94 2.93 -7.23 29.08
CA GLU A 94 3.67 -7.60 30.30
C GLU A 94 4.89 -6.70 30.58
N THR A 95 5.63 -6.31 29.54
CA THR A 95 6.83 -5.46 29.67
C THR A 95 6.51 -3.96 29.75
N GLY A 96 5.24 -3.56 29.62
CA GLY A 96 4.86 -2.14 29.60
C GLY A 96 5.39 -1.37 28.39
N THR A 97 5.86 -2.05 27.35
CA THR A 97 6.40 -1.44 26.13
C THR A 97 5.30 -0.75 25.31
N GLN A 98 4.02 -1.03 25.60
CA GLN A 98 2.91 -0.27 25.06
C GLN A 98 2.79 1.12 25.69
N ARG A 99 3.63 2.07 25.24
CA ARG A 99 3.34 3.52 25.23
C ARG A 99 4.46 4.24 24.47
N ARG A 100 4.17 4.60 23.22
CA ARG A 100 4.60 5.82 22.50
C ARG A 100 4.12 5.69 21.04
N LYS A 101 2.85 6.00 20.82
CA LYS A 101 2.45 6.75 19.62
C LYS A 101 2.04 8.13 20.11
#